data_AF-A0A9P5ZKD6-F1
#
_entry.id   AF-A0A9P5ZKD6-F1
#
_cell.length_a   1.000
_cell.length_b   1.000
_cell.length_c   1.000
_cell.angle_alpha   90.00
_cell.angle_beta   90.00
_cell.angle_gamma   90.00
#
_symmetry.space_group_name_H-M   'P 1'
#
loop_
_entity.id
_entity.type
_entity.pdbx_description
1 polymer ?
#
loop_
_entity_poly.entity_id
_entity_poly.type
_entity_poly.pdbx_seq_one_letter_code
_entity_poly.pdbx_strand_id
1 'polypeptide(L)'
;MQGGWIVDFVDSARKNGYTRIEAQNDAEEEWTRRVQEVTPVPLDSKVKSWYLGSNIPGKKVEVLNWGGGVPQYYEIVENTAKAGYKGFALSSVEA
;
A
#
# COMPACT_ATOMS: atom_id res chain seq x y z
N MET A 1 12.86 -2.94 5.50
CA MET A 1 11.42 -3.04 5.79
C MET A 1 10.66 -3.55 4.57
N GLN A 2 10.20 -2.71 3.65
CA GLN A 2 9.39 -3.13 2.49
C GLN A 2 10.05 -4.25 1.66
N GLY A 3 11.33 -4.09 1.31
CA GLY A 3 12.04 -5.10 0.54
C GLY A 3 12.08 -6.48 1.19
N GLY A 4 12.29 -6.54 2.52
CA GLY A 4 12.26 -7.81 3.26
C GLY A 4 10.88 -8.45 3.23
N TRP A 5 9.84 -7.67 3.53
CA TRP A 5 8.45 -8.15 3.48
C TRP A 5 8.06 -8.68 2.08
N ILE A 6 8.48 -8.00 1.00
CA ILE A 6 8.22 -8.43 -0.37
C ILE A 6 8.93 -9.76 -0.66
N VAL A 7 10.19 -9.91 -0.24
CA VAL A 7 10.95 -11.16 -0.39
C VAL A 7 10.24 -12.31 0.33
N ASP A 8 9.83 -12.09 1.58
CA ASP A 8 9.13 -13.10 2.38
C ASP A 8 7.77 -13.49 1.77
N PHE A 9 7.04 -12.51 1.21
CA PHE A 9 5.76 -12.77 0.56
C PHE A 9 5.92 -13.60 -0.72
N VAL A 10 6.88 -13.23 -1.57
CA VAL A 10 7.17 -13.97 -2.81
C VAL A 10 7.66 -15.39 -2.50
N ASP A 11 8.51 -15.56 -1.49
CA ASP A 11 8.98 -16.88 -1.07
C ASP A 11 7.83 -17.74 -0.51
N SER A 12 6.97 -17.16 0.33
CA SER A 12 5.76 -17.83 0.81
C SER A 12 4.86 -18.26 -0.34
N ALA A 13 4.62 -17.38 -1.32
CA ALA A 13 3.77 -17.70 -2.47
C ALA A 13 4.31 -18.89 -3.26
N ARG A 14 5.64 -18.91 -3.53
CA ARG A 14 6.30 -20.03 -4.21
C ARG A 14 6.21 -21.33 -3.42
N LYS A 15 6.46 -21.30 -2.11
CA LYS A 15 6.36 -22.47 -1.22
C LYS A 15 4.96 -23.08 -1.20
N ASN A 16 3.93 -22.25 -1.33
CA ASN A 16 2.54 -22.66 -1.36
C ASN A 16 2.01 -22.96 -2.78
N GLY A 17 2.87 -22.89 -3.81
CA GLY A 17 2.49 -23.19 -5.19
C GLY A 17 1.64 -22.12 -5.87
N TYR A 18 1.52 -20.92 -5.30
CA TYR A 18 0.82 -19.80 -5.93
C TYR A 18 1.68 -19.20 -7.04
N THR A 19 1.07 -19.00 -8.20
CA THR A 19 1.72 -18.39 -9.37
C THR A 19 1.30 -16.95 -9.60
N ARG A 20 0.27 -16.47 -8.89
CA ARG A 20 -0.25 -15.11 -8.99
C ARG A 20 -0.59 -14.55 -7.62
N ILE A 21 -0.15 -13.32 -7.40
CA ILE A 21 -0.43 -12.49 -6.23
C ILE A 21 -1.03 -11.18 -6.76
N GLU A 22 -2.21 -10.82 -6.29
CA GLU A 22 -2.83 -9.54 -6.64
C GLU A 22 -3.52 -8.96 -5.40
N ALA A 23 -3.40 -7.65 -5.18
CA ALA A 23 -4.18 -7.00 -4.14
C ALA A 23 -5.66 -6.99 -4.54
N GLN A 24 -6.54 -7.27 -3.59
CA GLN A 24 -7.97 -7.22 -3.86
C GLN A 24 -8.40 -5.75 -3.98
N ASN A 25 -9.32 -5.45 -4.90
CA ASN A 25 -9.77 -4.07 -5.16
C ASN A 25 -10.27 -3.38 -3.90
N ASP A 26 -11.03 -4.08 -3.06
CA ASP A 26 -11.56 -3.56 -1.79
C ASP A 26 -10.44 -3.26 -0.78
N ALA A 27 -9.38 -4.07 -0.75
CA ALA A 27 -8.20 -3.83 0.07
C ALA A 27 -7.41 -2.59 -0.41
N GLU A 28 -7.31 -2.36 -1.72
CA GLU A 28 -6.68 -1.16 -2.28
C GLU A 28 -7.48 0.12 -2.00
N GLU A 29 -8.81 0.05 -2.14
CA GLU A 29 -9.73 1.15 -1.83
C GLU A 29 -9.66 1.51 -0.34
N GLU A 30 -9.68 0.49 0.54
CA GLU A 30 -9.51 0.65 1.98
C GLU A 30 -8.18 1.30 2.33
N TRP A 31 -7.07 0.83 1.72
CA TRP A 31 -5.76 1.41 1.92
C TRP A 31 -5.70 2.88 1.49
N THR A 32 -6.30 3.19 0.33
CA THR A 32 -6.40 4.56 -0.19
C THR A 32 -7.16 5.47 0.77
N ARG A 33 -8.32 5.02 1.24
CA ARG A 33 -9.13 5.78 2.21
C ARG A 33 -8.34 6.02 3.49
N ARG A 34 -7.67 4.99 4.02
CA ARG A 34 -6.87 5.12 5.24
C ARG A 34 -5.71 6.09 5.07
N VAL A 35 -5.00 6.04 3.93
CA VAL A 35 -3.93 7.00 3.61
C VAL A 35 -4.45 8.44 3.63
N GLN A 36 -5.63 8.68 3.05
CA GLN A 36 -6.28 9.99 3.05
C GLN A 36 -6.71 10.43 4.45
N GLU A 37 -7.22 9.51 5.28
CA GLU A 37 -7.66 9.78 6.65
C GLU A 37 -6.48 10.15 7.59
N VAL A 38 -5.35 9.42 7.50
CA VAL A 38 -4.23 9.62 8.43
C VAL A 38 -3.24 10.69 7.99
N THR A 39 -3.30 11.14 6.74
CA THR A 39 -2.34 12.10 6.21
C THR A 39 -2.92 13.51 6.30
N PRO A 40 -2.46 14.34 7.26
CA PRO A 40 -2.93 15.70 7.38
C PRO A 40 -2.60 16.45 6.09
N VAL A 41 -3.62 17.00 5.43
CA VAL A 41 -3.41 17.94 4.33
C VAL A 41 -2.87 19.23 4.95
N PRO A 42 -1.68 19.73 4.55
CA PRO A 42 -1.13 20.95 5.12
C PRO A 42 -2.12 22.11 5.02
N LEU A 43 -2.32 22.82 6.14
CA LEU A 43 -3.18 24.00 6.25
C LEU A 43 -2.84 25.09 5.21
N ASP A 44 -1.57 25.14 4.76
CA ASP A 44 -1.16 26.01 3.66
C ASP A 44 -1.11 25.24 2.34
N SER A 45 -2.30 25.01 1.77
CA SER A 45 -2.54 24.47 0.43
C SER A 45 -1.94 25.32 -0.71
N LYS A 46 -1.23 26.40 -0.38
CA LYS A 46 -0.57 27.33 -1.31
C LYS A 46 0.78 26.82 -1.82
N VAL A 47 1.41 25.85 -1.14
CA VAL A 47 2.69 25.31 -1.59
C VAL A 47 2.46 24.26 -2.68
N LYS A 48 2.77 24.62 -3.93
CA LYS A 48 2.83 23.66 -5.04
C LYS A 48 4.02 22.74 -4.83
N SER A 49 3.75 21.49 -4.46
CA SER A 49 4.75 20.49 -4.12
C SER A 49 4.44 19.16 -4.77
N TRP A 50 5.50 18.40 -5.05
CA TRP A 50 5.39 17.02 -5.50
C TRP A 50 4.72 16.11 -4.47
N TYR A 51 4.73 16.50 -3.19
CA TYR A 51 4.19 15.70 -2.09
C TYR A 51 2.69 15.38 -2.23
N LEU A 52 1.93 16.30 -2.83
CA LEU A 52 0.52 16.11 -3.21
C LEU A 52 0.31 16.06 -4.73
N GLY A 53 1.40 16.04 -5.51
CA GLY A 53 1.34 16.09 -6.97
C GLY A 53 0.93 17.45 -7.57
N SER A 54 0.89 18.53 -6.78
CA SER A 54 0.47 19.86 -7.23
C SER A 54 1.53 20.65 -8.02
N ASN A 55 2.70 20.05 -8.23
CA ASN A 55 3.80 20.63 -9.01
C ASN A 55 3.65 20.45 -10.54
N ILE A 56 2.73 19.59 -11.02
CA ILE A 56 2.53 19.31 -12.44
C ILE A 56 1.17 19.86 -12.91
N PRO A 57 1.11 20.79 -13.88
CA PRO A 57 -0.14 21.29 -14.43
C PRO A 57 -1.02 20.15 -14.98
N GLY A 58 -2.30 20.13 -14.60
CA GLY A 58 -3.26 19.11 -15.04
C GLY A 58 -3.19 17.78 -14.29
N LYS A 59 -2.18 17.54 -13.44
CA LYS A 59 -2.14 16.35 -12.57
C LYS A 59 -3.14 16.50 -11.42
N LYS A 60 -3.83 15.41 -11.09
CA LYS A 60 -4.71 15.35 -9.92
C LYS A 60 -3.89 15.62 -8.64
N VAL A 61 -4.39 16.53 -7.80
CA VAL A 61 -3.79 16.83 -6.50
C VAL A 61 -4.45 15.93 -5.47
N GLU A 62 -3.66 15.05 -4.86
CA GLU A 62 -4.15 14.08 -3.88
C GLU A 62 -3.03 13.63 -2.94
N VAL A 63 -3.39 12.95 -1.85
CA VAL A 63 -2.41 12.35 -0.95
C VAL A 63 -1.72 11.19 -1.67
N LEU A 64 -0.39 11.25 -1.76
CA LEU A 64 0.43 10.25 -2.45
C LEU A 64 1.21 9.33 -1.51
N ASN A 65 1.28 9.65 -0.22
CA ASN A 65 2.16 9.00 0.74
C ASN A 65 1.42 8.69 2.04
N TRP A 66 1.87 7.66 2.76
CA TRP A 66 1.39 7.34 4.10
C TRP A 66 1.86 8.39 5.13
N GLY A 67 0.92 9.10 5.75
CA GLY A 67 1.18 10.13 6.76
C GLY A 67 1.16 9.67 8.22
N GLY A 68 0.75 8.42 8.51
CA GLY A 68 0.61 7.91 9.89
C GLY A 68 1.92 7.54 10.61
N GLY A 69 3.07 7.87 10.02
CA GLY A 69 4.38 7.57 10.59
C GLY A 69 4.86 6.13 10.36
N VAL A 70 6.18 5.93 10.50
CA VAL A 70 6.87 4.66 10.24
C VAL A 70 6.41 3.51 11.16
N PRO A 71 6.22 3.70 12.48
CA PRO A 71 5.82 2.59 13.36
C PRO A 71 4.46 2.00 12.98
N GLN A 72 3.47 2.85 12.71
CA GLN A 72 2.13 2.39 12.33
C GLN A 72 2.14 1.73 10.95
N TYR A 73 2.90 2.28 9.99
CA TYR A 73 3.09 1.63 8.69
C TYR A 73 3.66 0.22 8.84
N TYR A 74 4.68 0.08 9.68
CA TYR A 74 5.34 -1.20 9.92
C TYR A 74 4.40 -2.23 10.53
N GLU A 75 3.65 -1.83 11.56
CA GLU A 75 2.66 -2.67 12.21
C GLU A 75 1.62 -3.19 11.20
N ILE A 76 1.11 -2.32 10.32
CA ILE A 76 0.13 -2.73 9.30
C ILE A 76 0.74 -3.77 8.36
N VAL A 77 1.94 -3.50 7.83
CA VAL A 77 2.64 -4.39 6.89
C VAL A 77 2.92 -5.75 7.51
N GLU A 78 3.45 -5.79 8.74
CA GLU A 78 3.69 -7.06 9.45
C GLU A 78 2.40 -7.82 9.72
N ASN A 79 1.34 -7.12 10.16
CA ASN A 79 0.07 -7.75 10.48
C ASN A 79 -0.59 -8.37 9.25
N THR A 80 -0.40 -7.78 8.06
CA THR A 80 -0.84 -8.40 6.80
C THR A 80 -0.18 -9.76 6.58
N ALA A 81 1.14 -9.88 6.79
CA ALA A 81 1.82 -11.18 6.67
C ALA A 81 1.38 -12.18 7.75
N LYS A 82 1.29 -11.74 9.01
CA LYS A 82 0.82 -12.58 10.15
C LYS A 82 -0.60 -13.08 9.95
N ALA A 83 -1.45 -12.31 9.27
CA ALA A 83 -2.82 -12.66 8.92
C ALA A 83 -2.93 -13.49 7.63
N GLY A 84 -1.84 -14.10 7.15
CA GLY A 84 -1.85 -14.93 5.94
C GLY A 84 -2.01 -14.12 4.65
N TYR A 85 -1.46 -12.90 4.61
CA TYR A 85 -1.54 -11.97 3.50
C TYR A 85 -2.99 -11.55 3.17
N LYS A 86 -3.79 -11.28 4.21
CA LYS A 86 -5.16 -10.76 4.06
C LYS A 86 -5.18 -9.52 3.17
N GLY A 87 -6.14 -9.46 2.25
CA GLY A 87 -6.27 -8.39 1.24
C GLY A 87 -5.55 -8.70 -0.07
N PHE A 88 -4.93 -9.89 -0.19
CA PHE A 88 -4.40 -10.40 -1.46
C PHE A 88 -5.18 -11.63 -1.93
N ALA A 89 -5.47 -11.67 -3.23
CA ALA A 89 -5.88 -12.86 -3.93
C ALA A 89 -4.64 -13.67 -4.33
N LEU A 90 -4.56 -14.89 -3.83
CA LEU A 90 -3.51 -15.86 -4.13
C LEU A 90 -4.09 -16.97 -4.99
N SER A 91 -3.51 -17.20 -6.16
CA SER A 91 -4.01 -18.21 -7.10
C SER A 91 -2.87 -18.88 -7.85
N SER A 92 -3.18 -20.05 -8.38
CA SER A 92 -2.32 -20.82 -9.27
C SER A 92 -3.00 -20.88 -10.64
N VAL A 93 -2.24 -20.79 -11.72
CA VAL A 93 -2.76 -21.11 -13.05
C VAL A 93 -3.01 -22.61 -13.07
N GLU A 94 -4.24 -23.03 -13.39
CA GLU A 94 -4.53 -24.44 -13.65
C GLU A 94 -3.71 -24.90 -14.87
N ALA A 95 -3.03 -26.04 -14.71
CA ALA A 95 -2.19 -26.63 -15.75
C ALA A 95 -3.03 -27.27 -16.87
#